data_AF-A0A3D5SB13-F1
#
_entry.id   AF-A0A3D5SB13-F1
#
_cell.length_a   1.000
_cell.length_b   1.000
_cell.length_c   1.000
_cell.angle_alpha   90.00
_cell.angle_beta   90.00
_cell.angle_gamma   90.00
#
_symmetry.space_group_name_H-M   'P 1'
#
loop_
_entity.id
_entity.type
_entity.pdbx_description
1 polymer ?
#
loop_
_entity_poly.entity_id
_entity_poly.type
_entity_poly.pdbx_seq_one_letter_code
_entity_poly.pdbx_strand_id
1 'polypeptide(L)'
;SYPFLWDIAQSDYVQWNGLAANAGIGPLGRNTGEVIGVFGKLDWAEEKPSLSNFFHLNLAASISGQKSKRHYINFKSSIDKVNLKRLESHLRELQSPMWPDGCNNLDSAEPPFDCYATPKGQRNVQMDDDERPKDILPDINLAEAKKGRFIYAEYCQSCHEIIDRSDWDRKVIGKMMDIEAVKTDPAMAVNGATYKGSAGNFTHIYQDTDAGPVILEENAPVVQILTAATRGVIATRDYDKMFLRRWGDWLYALVGSILDNDIKPSVKVGDYRPDTTAQPYSSLVAYKARSLNGIWATGPYLHNGSVPTLYDLLLPHKRADDPTFDPEGNAIEYRPTEFLIGARELDPVRVGFKSSGYSGFNFQTAIAGNANTGHEYAAGRTPQLGEEKPLAALNKAQRMQLLEFIKTL
;
A
#
# COMPACT_ATOMS: atom_id res chain seq x y z
N SER A 1 1.96 -9.71 -2.74
CA SER A 1 2.91 -9.00 -1.86
C SER A 1 2.15 -8.11 -0.87
N TYR A 2 2.71 -7.85 0.31
CA TYR A 2 2.11 -6.92 1.30
C TYR A 2 2.76 -5.54 1.20
N PRO A 3 2.01 -4.44 1.38
CA PRO A 3 2.64 -3.14 1.47
C PRO A 3 3.53 -3.04 2.71
N PHE A 4 4.73 -2.44 2.58
CA PHE A 4 5.54 -2.10 3.76
C PHE A 4 4.83 -1.07 4.65
N LEU A 5 5.18 -1.07 5.94
CA LEU A 5 4.45 -0.37 7.00
C LEU A 5 4.94 1.05 7.27
N TRP A 6 6.19 1.39 6.94
CA TRP A 6 6.65 2.78 7.06
C TRP A 6 5.90 3.69 6.06
N ASP A 7 5.73 4.95 6.42
CA ASP A 7 4.94 5.96 5.69
C ASP A 7 3.43 5.68 5.55
N ILE A 8 2.92 4.54 6.05
CA ILE A 8 1.49 4.19 5.89
C ILE A 8 0.57 5.14 6.64
N ALA A 9 0.99 5.63 7.82
CA ALA A 9 0.22 6.54 8.65
C ALA A 9 0.19 7.97 8.06
N GLN A 10 1.16 8.29 7.20
CA GLN A 10 1.32 9.54 6.49
C GLN A 10 0.62 9.54 5.12
N SER A 11 0.20 8.37 4.62
CA SER A 11 -0.47 8.25 3.33
C SER A 11 -1.93 8.67 3.40
N ASP A 12 -2.43 9.35 2.37
CA ASP A 12 -3.84 9.75 2.21
C ASP A 12 -4.79 8.55 2.03
N TYR A 13 -4.36 7.56 1.24
CA TYR A 13 -5.06 6.30 0.97
C TYR A 13 -4.14 5.11 1.20
N VAL A 14 -4.70 3.98 1.58
CA VAL A 14 -3.94 2.76 1.93
C VAL A 14 -4.56 1.54 1.25
N GLN A 15 -3.87 0.40 1.35
CA GLN A 15 -4.00 -0.76 0.46
C GLN A 15 -3.49 -0.47 -0.97
N TRP A 16 -3.34 -1.52 -1.76
CA TRP A 16 -2.76 -1.39 -3.09
C TRP A 16 -3.64 -0.63 -4.09
N ASN A 17 -4.97 -0.74 -3.97
CA ASN A 17 -5.94 -0.07 -4.84
C ASN A 17 -6.55 1.19 -4.21
N GLY A 18 -6.00 1.67 -3.09
CA GLY A 18 -6.49 2.86 -2.41
C GLY A 18 -7.92 2.74 -1.87
N LEU A 19 -8.37 1.53 -1.53
CA LEU A 19 -9.72 1.29 -0.99
C LEU A 19 -9.98 2.09 0.30
N ALA A 20 -9.01 2.15 1.19
CA ALA A 20 -9.19 2.74 2.49
C ALA A 20 -8.64 4.17 2.49
N ALA A 21 -9.52 5.15 2.70
CA ALA A 21 -9.09 6.50 3.07
C ALA A 21 -8.45 6.43 4.47
N ASN A 22 -7.31 7.07 4.64
CA ASN A 22 -6.58 7.05 5.91
C ASN A 22 -6.98 8.19 6.85
N ALA A 23 -8.05 8.94 6.53
CA ALA A 23 -8.57 10.05 7.32
C ALA A 23 -9.64 9.62 8.33
N GLY A 24 -9.82 10.39 9.41
CA GLY A 24 -10.84 10.14 10.44
C GLY A 24 -10.71 8.74 11.04
N ILE A 25 -11.79 7.96 11.07
CA ILE A 25 -11.80 6.57 11.57
C ILE A 25 -11.16 5.55 10.59
N GLY A 26 -10.67 6.01 9.44
CA GLY A 26 -10.08 5.20 8.37
C GLY A 26 -9.04 4.18 8.84
N PRO A 27 -8.00 4.59 9.61
CA PRO A 27 -6.97 3.67 10.09
C PRO A 27 -7.53 2.55 10.97
N LEU A 28 -8.45 2.90 11.89
CA LEU A 28 -9.12 1.91 12.74
C LEU A 28 -9.96 0.95 11.91
N GLY A 29 -10.65 1.45 10.87
CA GLY A 29 -11.42 0.63 9.96
C GLY A 29 -10.58 -0.33 9.15
N ARG A 30 -9.49 0.15 8.54
CA ARG A 30 -8.51 -0.68 7.83
C ARG A 30 -7.99 -1.78 8.75
N ASN A 31 -7.42 -1.42 9.90
CA ASN A 31 -6.80 -2.36 10.82
C ASN A 31 -7.83 -3.40 11.34
N THR A 32 -9.07 -2.98 11.57
CA THR A 32 -10.17 -3.90 11.92
C THR A 32 -10.43 -4.88 10.78
N GLY A 33 -10.59 -4.39 9.54
CA GLY A 33 -10.83 -5.23 8.36
C GLY A 33 -9.71 -6.23 8.10
N GLU A 34 -8.45 -5.82 8.27
CA GLU A 34 -7.29 -6.70 8.16
C GLU A 34 -7.34 -7.82 9.20
N VAL A 35 -7.59 -7.50 10.48
CA VAL A 35 -7.71 -8.52 11.52
C VAL A 35 -8.85 -9.49 11.24
N ILE A 36 -10.00 -9.01 10.75
CA ILE A 36 -11.13 -9.88 10.33
C ILE A 36 -10.67 -10.92 9.32
N GLY A 37 -9.82 -10.53 8.36
CA GLY A 37 -9.34 -11.41 7.29
C GLY A 37 -8.36 -12.50 7.73
N VAL A 38 -7.67 -12.33 8.86
CA VAL A 38 -6.60 -13.28 9.29
C VAL A 38 -6.88 -14.00 10.61
N PHE A 39 -7.24 -13.27 11.67
CA PHE A 39 -7.22 -13.79 13.05
C PHE A 39 -8.48 -13.47 13.85
N GLY A 40 -9.30 -12.53 13.36
CA GLY A 40 -10.48 -12.05 14.05
C GLY A 40 -11.57 -13.12 14.08
N LYS A 41 -12.07 -13.42 15.28
CA LYS A 41 -13.29 -14.20 15.45
C LYS A 41 -14.46 -13.24 15.53
N LEU A 42 -15.43 -13.44 14.66
CA LEU A 42 -16.65 -12.67 14.59
C LEU A 42 -17.83 -13.59 14.81
N ASP A 43 -18.71 -13.20 15.72
CA ASP A 43 -20.05 -13.76 15.87
C ASP A 43 -21.02 -12.59 15.74
N TRP A 44 -22.08 -12.76 14.95
CA TRP A 44 -23.06 -11.71 14.73
C TRP A 44 -24.48 -12.25 14.74
N ALA A 45 -25.36 -11.50 15.39
CA ALA A 45 -26.75 -11.86 15.53
C ALA A 45 -27.62 -10.61 15.35
N GLU A 46 -28.83 -10.85 14.85
CA GLU A 46 -29.87 -9.84 14.78
C GLU A 46 -30.52 -9.68 16.16
N GLU A 47 -30.55 -8.45 16.67
CA GLU A 47 -31.10 -8.11 17.99
C GLU A 47 -32.19 -7.05 17.90
N LYS A 48 -33.15 -7.14 18.83
CA LYS A 48 -34.19 -6.11 19.00
C LYS A 48 -33.66 -4.93 19.83
N PRO A 49 -34.05 -3.68 19.49
CA PRO A 49 -33.75 -2.51 20.32
C PRO A 49 -34.20 -2.71 21.77
N SER A 50 -33.29 -2.47 22.71
CA SER A 50 -33.53 -2.55 24.16
C SER A 50 -33.46 -1.14 24.77
N LEU A 51 -34.24 -0.89 25.84
CA LEU A 51 -34.20 0.36 26.61
C LEU A 51 -32.79 0.69 27.14
N SER A 52 -31.95 -0.32 27.41
CA SER A 52 -30.55 -0.14 27.84
C SER A 52 -29.62 0.39 26.73
N ASN A 53 -30.09 0.49 25.48
CA ASN A 53 -29.30 0.89 24.32
C ASN A 53 -29.77 2.20 23.65
N PHE A 54 -30.70 2.95 24.26
CA PHE A 54 -31.40 4.07 23.60
C PHE A 54 -30.51 5.21 23.09
N PHE A 55 -29.54 5.71 23.88
CA PHE A 55 -28.57 6.73 23.42
C PHE A 55 -27.46 6.15 22.54
N HIS A 56 -27.19 4.85 22.67
CA HIS A 56 -26.11 4.16 21.97
C HIS A 56 -26.47 3.75 20.54
N LEU A 57 -27.76 3.46 20.32
CA LEU A 57 -28.30 3.10 19.02
C LEU A 57 -27.97 4.14 17.96
N ASN A 58 -28.00 5.44 18.28
CA ASN A 58 -27.90 6.45 17.22
C ASN A 58 -26.50 6.55 16.60
N LEU A 59 -25.43 6.55 17.42
CA LEU A 59 -24.06 6.61 16.90
C LEU A 59 -23.60 5.27 16.29
N ALA A 60 -23.86 4.15 16.96
CA ALA A 60 -23.51 2.82 16.44
C ALA A 60 -24.30 2.46 15.18
N ALA A 61 -25.61 2.78 15.13
CA ALA A 61 -26.41 2.58 13.92
C ALA A 61 -26.03 3.58 12.81
N SER A 62 -25.49 4.76 13.13
CA SER A 62 -24.91 5.66 12.12
C SER A 62 -23.66 5.05 11.49
N ILE A 63 -22.73 4.58 12.31
CA ILE A 63 -21.45 4.02 11.83
C ILE A 63 -21.71 2.74 11.02
N SER A 64 -22.63 1.89 11.47
CA SER A 64 -22.95 0.63 10.79
C SER A 64 -23.97 0.74 9.65
N GLY A 65 -24.54 1.92 9.39
CA GLY A 65 -25.53 2.12 8.32
C GLY A 65 -26.91 1.50 8.60
N GLN A 66 -27.26 1.29 9.87
CA GLN A 66 -28.45 0.56 10.32
C GLN A 66 -29.55 1.47 10.91
N LYS A 67 -29.46 2.80 10.78
CA LYS A 67 -30.41 3.75 11.40
C LYS A 67 -31.89 3.48 11.08
N SER A 68 -32.18 2.98 9.90
CA SER A 68 -33.54 2.71 9.42
C SER A 68 -34.06 1.32 9.78
N LYS A 69 -33.23 0.42 10.34
CA LYS A 69 -33.63 -0.95 10.65
C LYS A 69 -34.32 -1.06 12.00
N ARG A 70 -35.40 -1.85 12.05
CA ARG A 70 -36.11 -2.20 13.30
C ARG A 70 -35.35 -3.20 14.17
N HIS A 71 -34.46 -3.94 13.56
CA HIS A 71 -33.57 -4.92 14.18
C HIS A 71 -32.14 -4.61 13.74
N TYR A 72 -31.19 -4.62 14.66
CA TYR A 72 -29.81 -4.29 14.37
C TYR A 72 -28.93 -5.54 14.46
N ILE A 73 -27.93 -5.60 13.57
CA ILE A 73 -26.89 -6.62 13.62
C ILE A 73 -25.87 -6.17 14.65
N ASN A 74 -25.72 -7.00 15.68
CA ASN A 74 -24.72 -6.84 16.72
C ASN A 74 -23.56 -7.78 16.45
N PHE A 75 -22.34 -7.31 16.68
CA PHE A 75 -21.13 -8.11 16.49
C PHE A 75 -20.43 -8.31 17.82
N LYS A 76 -20.26 -9.57 18.20
CA LYS A 76 -19.29 -9.99 19.21
C LYS A 76 -17.99 -10.34 18.48
N SER A 77 -16.94 -9.60 18.80
CA SER A 77 -15.66 -9.70 18.10
C SER A 77 -14.52 -9.88 19.09
N SER A 78 -13.50 -10.65 18.69
CA SER A 78 -12.22 -10.75 19.43
C SER A 78 -11.26 -9.59 19.15
N ILE A 79 -11.68 -8.59 18.38
CA ILE A 79 -10.81 -7.49 17.92
C ILE A 79 -10.69 -6.41 18.99
N ASP A 80 -9.47 -6.18 19.49
CA ASP A 80 -9.18 -5.14 20.48
C ASP A 80 -8.81 -3.81 19.81
N LYS A 81 -9.76 -2.89 19.78
CA LYS A 81 -9.62 -1.57 19.13
C LYS A 81 -8.61 -0.66 19.83
N VAL A 82 -8.43 -0.82 21.14
CA VAL A 82 -7.44 -0.03 21.90
C VAL A 82 -6.04 -0.45 21.48
N ASN A 83 -5.81 -1.75 21.32
CA ASN A 83 -4.53 -2.25 20.80
C ASN A 83 -4.32 -1.86 19.34
N LEU A 84 -5.36 -1.87 18.50
CA LEU A 84 -5.25 -1.37 17.12
C LEU A 84 -4.88 0.12 17.08
N LYS A 85 -5.43 0.95 17.97
CA LYS A 85 -5.04 2.37 18.10
C LYS A 85 -3.57 2.51 18.53
N ARG A 86 -3.14 1.71 19.52
CA ARG A 86 -1.74 1.72 19.98
C ARG A 86 -0.79 1.30 18.86
N LEU A 87 -1.14 0.27 18.10
CA LEU A 87 -0.38 -0.16 16.93
C LEU A 87 -0.26 0.98 15.91
N GLU A 88 -1.35 1.69 15.60
CA GLU A 88 -1.30 2.85 14.71
C GLU A 88 -0.36 3.95 15.22
N SER A 89 -0.32 4.18 16.54
CA SER A 89 0.60 5.15 17.14
C SER A 89 2.07 4.74 16.93
N HIS A 90 2.37 3.44 16.99
CA HIS A 90 3.72 2.93 16.68
C HIS A 90 4.03 3.04 15.18
N LEU A 91 3.05 2.76 14.31
CA LEU A 91 3.22 2.89 12.85
C LEU A 91 3.57 4.33 12.44
N ARG A 92 3.03 5.35 13.13
CA ARG A 92 3.37 6.76 12.90
C ARG A 92 4.85 7.08 13.14
N GLU A 93 5.47 6.37 14.07
CA GLU A 93 6.87 6.56 14.46
C GLU A 93 7.85 5.79 13.56
N LEU A 94 7.36 4.92 12.66
CA LEU A 94 8.21 4.16 11.76
C LEU A 94 8.83 5.05 10.68
N GLN A 95 10.12 4.85 10.46
CA GLN A 95 10.86 5.37 9.31
C GLN A 95 11.28 4.21 8.41
N SER A 96 11.44 4.52 7.12
CA SER A 96 11.99 3.57 6.14
C SER A 96 13.46 3.26 6.44
N PRO A 97 13.92 2.02 6.20
CA PRO A 97 15.34 1.71 6.30
C PRO A 97 16.13 2.50 5.27
N MET A 98 17.27 3.02 5.68
CA MET A 98 18.23 3.65 4.76
C MET A 98 19.19 2.60 4.24
N TRP A 99 19.60 2.75 2.99
CA TRP A 99 20.82 2.07 2.55
C TRP A 99 21.98 2.58 3.44
N PRO A 100 22.93 1.72 3.89
CA PRO A 100 23.86 2.07 4.96
C PRO A 100 24.67 3.37 4.79
N ASP A 101 24.94 3.80 3.55
CA ASP A 101 25.60 5.07 3.22
C ASP A 101 24.69 6.05 2.43
N GLY A 102 23.38 5.77 2.38
CA GLY A 102 22.34 6.64 1.79
C GLY A 102 22.16 7.98 2.50
N CYS A 103 22.92 8.22 3.56
CA CYS A 103 23.07 9.47 4.28
C CYS A 103 23.98 10.48 3.56
N ASN A 104 24.70 10.08 2.52
CA ASN A 104 25.58 11.01 1.80
C ASN A 104 24.75 11.98 0.96
N ASN A 105 24.89 13.29 1.19
CA ASN A 105 24.15 14.28 0.42
C ASN A 105 24.56 14.21 -1.07
N LEU A 106 23.58 14.10 -1.97
CA LEU A 106 23.83 14.20 -3.41
C LEU A 106 24.40 15.57 -3.79
N ASP A 107 24.21 16.61 -2.97
CA ASP A 107 24.61 17.99 -3.24
C ASP A 107 25.73 18.52 -2.30
N SER A 108 26.17 17.77 -1.27
CA SER A 108 27.31 18.13 -0.40
C SER A 108 28.15 16.92 0.03
N ALA A 109 29.43 17.12 0.35
CA ALA A 109 30.28 16.08 0.93
C ALA A 109 29.95 15.77 2.41
N GLU A 110 29.05 16.53 3.02
CA GLU A 110 28.56 16.32 4.39
C GLU A 110 27.16 15.68 4.36
N PRO A 111 26.88 14.68 5.22
CA PRO A 111 25.53 14.14 5.38
C PRO A 111 24.58 15.23 5.92
N PRO A 112 23.29 15.29 5.50
CA PRO A 112 22.35 16.21 6.12
C PRO A 112 22.29 15.96 7.63
N PHE A 113 22.03 17.03 8.39
CA PHE A 113 22.07 17.07 9.86
C PHE A 113 21.18 16.04 10.59
N ASP A 114 20.35 15.29 9.86
CA ASP A 114 19.31 14.42 10.42
C ASP A 114 19.36 12.94 9.95
N CYS A 115 20.46 12.54 9.30
CA CYS A 115 20.69 11.16 8.82
C CYS A 115 20.55 10.05 9.86
N TYR A 116 20.61 10.42 11.14
CA TYR A 116 20.55 9.53 12.28
C TYR A 116 19.68 10.15 13.39
N ALA A 117 18.57 10.79 13.09
CA ALA A 117 17.62 11.16 14.13
C ALA A 117 16.57 10.07 14.33
N THR A 118 16.67 9.37 15.46
CA THR A 118 15.56 8.55 15.95
C THR A 118 14.57 9.44 16.75
N PRO A 119 13.32 9.00 16.91
CA PRO A 119 12.33 9.74 17.70
C PRO A 119 12.80 9.93 19.15
N LYS A 120 12.74 11.16 19.66
CA LYS A 120 12.87 11.51 21.11
C LYS A 120 14.13 10.99 21.80
N GLY A 121 15.31 11.40 21.34
CA GLY A 121 16.54 11.27 22.14
C GLY A 121 16.97 9.83 22.44
N GLN A 122 16.50 8.85 21.66
CA GLN A 122 17.12 7.54 21.66
C GLN A 122 18.48 7.66 20.96
N ARG A 123 19.52 7.14 21.62
CA ARG A 123 20.86 7.10 21.05
C ARG A 123 20.79 6.27 19.77
N ASN A 124 21.35 6.82 18.70
CA ASN A 124 21.68 6.05 17.52
C ASN A 124 22.38 4.76 17.95
N VAL A 125 21.87 3.63 17.50
CA VAL A 125 22.80 2.58 17.11
C VAL A 125 23.38 3.09 15.80
N GLN A 126 24.32 4.04 15.93
CA GLN A 126 25.22 4.39 14.87
C GLN A 126 25.94 3.08 14.59
N MET A 127 25.56 2.41 13.51
CA MET A 127 26.35 1.29 13.04
C MET A 127 27.68 1.92 12.69
N ASP A 128 28.71 1.62 13.46
CA ASP A 128 30.02 2.22 13.25
C ASP A 128 30.42 1.99 11.79
N ASP A 129 31.11 2.95 11.18
CA ASP A 129 31.54 2.81 9.78
C ASP A 129 32.45 1.60 9.57
N ASP A 130 33.10 1.18 10.67
CA ASP A 130 33.91 -0.03 10.80
C ASP A 130 33.09 -1.32 11.02
N GLU A 131 31.82 -1.21 11.45
CA GLU A 131 30.87 -2.32 11.63
C GLU A 131 29.94 -2.53 10.42
N ARG A 132 29.95 -1.62 9.43
CA ARG A 132 29.14 -1.73 8.21
C ARG A 132 29.60 -2.93 7.36
N PRO A 133 28.70 -3.83 6.94
CA PRO A 133 29.04 -4.94 6.05
C PRO A 133 29.20 -4.44 4.60
N LYS A 134 30.28 -3.71 4.32
CA LYS A 134 30.60 -3.13 3.01
C LYS A 134 30.79 -4.18 1.92
N ASP A 135 31.08 -5.41 2.33
CA ASP A 135 31.14 -6.60 1.48
C ASP A 135 29.75 -7.07 1.02
N ILE A 136 28.69 -6.76 1.78
CA ILE A 136 27.30 -7.13 1.48
C ILE A 136 26.54 -5.97 0.84
N LEU A 137 26.68 -4.77 1.38
CA LEU A 137 26.02 -3.54 0.92
C LEU A 137 27.10 -2.52 0.53
N PRO A 138 27.51 -2.49 -0.75
CA PRO A 138 28.51 -1.55 -1.22
C PRO A 138 27.99 -0.11 -1.16
N ASP A 139 28.94 0.82 -1.09
CA ASP A 139 28.63 2.25 -1.09
C ASP A 139 27.93 2.67 -2.40
N ILE A 140 27.00 3.60 -2.29
CA ILE A 140 26.27 4.21 -3.40
C ILE A 140 27.26 5.04 -4.24
N ASN A 141 27.23 4.82 -5.55
CA ASN A 141 27.98 5.67 -6.46
C ASN A 141 27.26 7.02 -6.63
N LEU A 142 27.63 8.00 -5.81
CA LEU A 142 27.00 9.32 -5.80
C LEU A 142 27.03 10.03 -7.17
N ALA A 143 28.07 9.83 -7.98
CA ALA A 143 28.15 10.45 -9.30
C ALA A 143 27.10 9.87 -10.25
N GLU A 144 26.87 8.56 -10.21
CA GLU A 144 25.83 7.90 -10.99
C GLU A 144 24.43 8.15 -10.40
N ALA A 145 24.28 8.20 -9.07
CA ALA A 145 23.03 8.55 -8.41
C ALA A 145 22.56 9.97 -8.76
N LYS A 146 23.47 10.95 -8.87
CA LYS A 146 23.13 12.31 -9.36
C LYS A 146 22.57 12.29 -10.78
N LYS A 147 23.12 11.46 -11.68
CA LYS A 147 22.56 11.27 -13.03
C LYS A 147 21.20 10.58 -12.97
N GLY A 148 21.09 9.55 -12.12
CA GLY A 148 19.86 8.81 -11.85
C GLY A 148 18.73 9.69 -11.33
N ARG A 149 19.03 10.73 -10.53
CA ARG A 149 18.03 11.71 -10.05
C ARG A 149 17.30 12.41 -11.19
N PHE A 150 17.99 12.77 -12.27
CA PHE A 150 17.36 13.39 -13.44
C PHE A 150 16.45 12.41 -14.18
N ILE A 151 16.91 11.16 -14.32
CA ILE A 151 16.09 10.09 -14.91
C ILE A 151 14.84 9.84 -14.05
N TYR A 152 14.99 9.82 -12.72
CA TYR A 152 13.88 9.66 -11.79
C TYR A 152 12.86 10.79 -11.92
N ALA A 153 13.33 12.04 -12.03
CA ALA A 153 12.46 13.20 -12.21
C ALA A 153 11.61 13.08 -13.49
N GLU A 154 12.20 12.57 -14.57
CA GLU A 154 11.53 12.40 -15.86
C GLU A 154 10.61 11.17 -15.92
N TYR A 155 11.04 10.02 -15.37
CA TYR A 155 10.34 8.75 -15.55
C TYR A 155 9.46 8.33 -14.37
N CYS A 156 9.68 8.85 -13.16
CA CYS A 156 9.11 8.31 -11.93
C CYS A 156 8.36 9.34 -11.09
N GLN A 157 8.90 10.56 -10.96
CA GLN A 157 8.47 11.53 -9.95
C GLN A 157 7.03 12.04 -10.11
N SER A 158 6.47 11.98 -11.32
CA SER A 158 5.06 12.34 -11.58
C SER A 158 4.07 11.47 -10.80
N CYS A 159 4.43 10.21 -10.54
CA CYS A 159 3.64 9.23 -9.79
C CYS A 159 4.23 8.94 -8.40
N HIS A 160 5.55 8.88 -8.31
CA HIS A 160 6.30 8.55 -7.10
C HIS A 160 7.00 9.78 -6.55
N GLU A 161 6.28 10.56 -5.74
CA GLU A 161 6.82 11.76 -5.10
C GLU A 161 8.06 11.43 -4.23
N ILE A 162 9.07 12.30 -4.29
CA ILE A 162 10.22 12.22 -3.38
C ILE A 162 9.78 12.82 -2.05
N ILE A 163 9.78 12.00 -1.02
CA ILE A 163 9.28 12.37 0.30
C ILE A 163 10.45 12.38 1.27
N ASP A 164 10.65 13.51 1.95
CA ASP A 164 11.60 13.58 3.04
C ASP A 164 11.11 12.68 4.20
N ARG A 165 11.85 11.60 4.45
CA ARG A 165 11.52 10.64 5.51
C ARG A 165 11.69 11.19 6.92
N SER A 166 12.51 12.23 7.08
CA SER A 166 12.80 12.88 8.36
C SER A 166 11.70 13.88 8.76
N ASP A 167 10.95 14.38 7.79
CA ASP A 167 9.82 15.27 8.04
C ASP A 167 8.70 14.52 8.78
N TRP A 168 8.40 15.01 9.98
CA TRP A 168 7.36 14.48 10.87
C TRP A 168 5.95 14.80 10.36
N ASP A 169 5.80 15.91 9.65
CA ASP A 169 4.53 16.38 9.10
C ASP A 169 4.30 15.91 7.65
N ARG A 170 5.23 15.09 7.12
CA ARG A 170 5.17 14.58 5.75
C ARG A 170 3.83 13.92 5.44
N LYS A 171 3.39 14.11 4.20
CA LYS A 171 2.17 13.50 3.65
C LYS A 171 2.54 12.74 2.39
N VAL A 172 1.99 11.53 2.25
CA VAL A 172 2.19 10.71 1.06
C VAL A 172 0.91 10.71 0.24
N ILE A 173 0.98 11.36 -0.92
CA ILE A 173 -0.15 11.44 -1.85
C ILE A 173 -0.07 10.25 -2.80
N GLY A 174 -1.02 9.32 -2.69
CA GLY A 174 -1.10 8.17 -3.58
C GLY A 174 -1.65 8.53 -4.96
N LYS A 175 -0.80 8.55 -5.99
CA LYS A 175 -1.27 8.72 -7.38
C LYS A 175 -1.89 7.40 -7.88
N MET A 176 -3.19 7.43 -8.15
CA MET A 176 -3.95 6.29 -8.65
C MET A 176 -3.74 6.13 -10.15
N MET A 177 -3.50 4.90 -10.59
CA MET A 177 -3.33 4.53 -11.99
C MET A 177 -4.31 3.43 -12.36
N ASP A 178 -5.15 3.68 -13.36
CA ASP A 178 -6.07 2.69 -13.91
C ASP A 178 -5.32 1.44 -14.36
N ILE A 179 -5.91 0.25 -14.16
CA ILE A 179 -5.29 -1.00 -14.60
C ILE A 179 -5.05 -1.04 -16.12
N GLU A 180 -5.84 -0.32 -16.92
CA GLU A 180 -5.65 -0.23 -18.37
C GLU A 180 -4.48 0.68 -18.76
N ALA A 181 -4.17 1.66 -17.91
CA ALA A 181 -3.03 2.55 -18.10
C ALA A 181 -1.73 1.86 -17.63
N VAL A 182 -1.70 1.36 -16.39
CA VAL A 182 -0.49 0.74 -15.82
C VAL A 182 -0.25 -0.68 -16.33
N LYS A 183 -1.29 -1.41 -16.73
CA LYS A 183 -1.25 -2.77 -17.33
C LYS A 183 -0.59 -3.87 -16.48
N THR A 184 -0.46 -3.64 -15.18
CA THR A 184 -0.04 -4.69 -14.23
C THR A 184 -1.19 -5.67 -13.99
N ASP A 185 -0.89 -6.83 -13.42
CA ASP A 185 -1.90 -7.87 -13.15
C ASP A 185 -3.18 -7.29 -12.52
N PRO A 186 -4.38 -7.52 -13.10
CA PRO A 186 -5.60 -6.86 -12.64
C PRO A 186 -6.30 -7.58 -11.48
N ALA A 187 -5.91 -8.82 -11.15
CA ALA A 187 -6.72 -9.71 -10.32
C ALA A 187 -7.02 -9.10 -8.95
N MET A 188 -6.01 -8.51 -8.30
CA MET A 188 -6.18 -7.96 -6.96
C MET A 188 -7.09 -6.72 -6.93
N ALA A 189 -6.95 -5.78 -7.87
CA ALA A 189 -7.83 -4.62 -7.96
C ALA A 189 -9.28 -5.01 -8.28
N VAL A 190 -9.46 -5.97 -9.19
CA VAL A 190 -10.78 -6.35 -9.73
C VAL A 190 -11.58 -7.23 -8.77
N ASN A 191 -10.91 -8.12 -8.02
CA ASN A 191 -11.58 -9.13 -7.19
C ASN A 191 -12.58 -8.52 -6.21
N GLY A 192 -12.19 -7.50 -5.45
CA GLY A 192 -13.06 -6.90 -4.44
C GLY A 192 -14.29 -6.17 -5.02
N ALA A 193 -14.13 -5.55 -6.19
CA ALA A 193 -15.16 -4.75 -6.84
C ALA A 193 -16.15 -5.60 -7.67
N THR A 194 -15.72 -6.74 -8.19
CA THR A 194 -16.51 -7.55 -9.15
C THR A 194 -16.99 -8.89 -8.60
N TYR A 195 -16.25 -9.51 -7.69
CA TYR A 195 -16.69 -10.78 -7.09
C TYR A 195 -17.87 -10.51 -6.16
N LYS A 196 -18.99 -11.18 -6.42
CA LYS A 196 -20.23 -11.04 -5.65
C LYS A 196 -20.50 -12.26 -4.80
N GLY A 197 -21.12 -12.04 -3.65
CA GLY A 197 -21.59 -13.10 -2.77
C GLY A 197 -22.88 -12.69 -2.06
N SER A 198 -23.47 -13.64 -1.33
CA SER A 198 -24.67 -13.35 -0.54
C SER A 198 -24.33 -12.41 0.62
N ALA A 199 -25.05 -11.29 0.73
CA ALA A 199 -24.91 -10.33 1.82
C ALA A 199 -25.54 -10.83 3.14
N GLY A 200 -26.45 -11.79 3.07
CA GLY A 200 -27.15 -12.35 4.23
C GLY A 200 -27.79 -11.25 5.10
N ASN A 201 -27.43 -11.22 6.38
CA ASN A 201 -27.96 -10.23 7.34
C ASN A 201 -27.64 -8.78 6.95
N PHE A 202 -26.59 -8.54 6.14
CA PHE A 202 -26.18 -7.21 5.70
C PHE A 202 -27.06 -6.60 4.59
N THR A 203 -27.99 -7.36 4.04
CA THR A 203 -28.96 -6.88 3.04
C THR A 203 -29.69 -5.64 3.57
N HIS A 204 -29.88 -4.65 2.71
CA HIS A 204 -30.51 -3.35 3.01
C HIS A 204 -29.75 -2.45 4.00
N ILE A 205 -28.46 -2.69 4.23
CA ILE A 205 -27.61 -1.71 4.92
C ILE A 205 -27.19 -0.62 3.92
N TYR A 206 -27.25 0.64 4.36
CA TYR A 206 -26.77 1.78 3.59
C TYR A 206 -25.26 1.94 3.76
N GLN A 207 -24.56 2.23 2.67
CA GLN A 207 -23.13 2.53 2.67
C GLN A 207 -22.83 3.73 1.79
N ASP A 208 -22.09 4.69 2.34
CA ASP A 208 -21.59 5.82 1.56
C ASP A 208 -20.45 5.37 0.63
N THR A 209 -20.51 5.83 -0.61
CA THR A 209 -19.45 5.74 -1.63
C THR A 209 -19.15 7.13 -2.16
N ASP A 210 -18.08 7.29 -2.94
CA ASP A 210 -17.74 8.57 -3.58
C ASP A 210 -18.84 9.05 -4.55
N ALA A 211 -19.62 8.12 -5.13
CA ALA A 211 -20.75 8.41 -6.00
C ALA A 211 -22.08 8.65 -5.25
N GLY A 212 -22.09 8.51 -3.92
CA GLY A 212 -23.27 8.62 -3.07
C GLY A 212 -23.62 7.32 -2.32
N PRO A 213 -24.69 7.32 -1.51
CA PRO A 213 -25.06 6.16 -0.73
C PRO A 213 -25.63 5.04 -1.60
N VAL A 214 -25.13 3.82 -1.40
CA VAL A 214 -25.66 2.58 -1.99
C VAL A 214 -26.34 1.73 -0.91
N ILE A 215 -27.20 0.82 -1.35
CA ILE A 215 -27.89 -0.13 -0.48
C ILE A 215 -27.40 -1.53 -0.84
N LEU A 216 -27.03 -2.32 0.16
CA LEU A 216 -26.60 -3.71 -0.06
C LEU A 216 -27.78 -4.55 -0.54
N GLU A 217 -27.65 -5.11 -1.74
CA GLU A 217 -28.57 -6.11 -2.28
C GLU A 217 -28.29 -7.50 -1.68
N GLU A 218 -29.17 -8.48 -1.93
CA GLU A 218 -28.97 -9.86 -1.49
C GLU A 218 -27.67 -10.46 -2.02
N ASN A 219 -27.31 -10.12 -3.26
CA ASN A 219 -26.02 -10.46 -3.88
C ASN A 219 -25.23 -9.18 -4.12
N ALA A 220 -24.23 -8.93 -3.29
CA ALA A 220 -23.45 -7.70 -3.31
C ALA A 220 -21.95 -7.99 -3.59
N PRO A 221 -21.20 -7.02 -4.15
CA PRO A 221 -19.75 -7.10 -4.25
C PRO A 221 -19.10 -7.36 -2.89
N VAL A 222 -18.01 -8.14 -2.85
CA VAL A 222 -17.29 -8.46 -1.61
C VAL A 222 -16.84 -7.20 -0.87
N VAL A 223 -16.42 -6.16 -1.59
CA VAL A 223 -16.05 -4.88 -0.97
C VAL A 223 -17.18 -4.28 -0.13
N GLN A 224 -18.45 -4.39 -0.56
CA GLN A 224 -19.60 -3.93 0.21
C GLN A 224 -19.81 -4.76 1.46
N ILE A 225 -19.79 -6.09 1.32
CA ILE A 225 -20.04 -7.02 2.42
C ILE A 225 -18.97 -6.86 3.50
N LEU A 226 -17.69 -6.80 3.09
CA LEU A 226 -16.57 -6.60 4.01
C LEU A 226 -16.62 -5.22 4.68
N THR A 227 -17.03 -4.17 3.95
CA THR A 227 -17.23 -2.83 4.53
C THR A 227 -18.34 -2.84 5.58
N ALA A 228 -19.46 -3.55 5.33
CA ALA A 228 -20.56 -3.68 6.29
C ALA A 228 -20.09 -4.40 7.56
N ALA A 229 -19.39 -5.53 7.40
CA ALA A 229 -18.85 -6.28 8.52
C ALA A 229 -17.87 -5.44 9.35
N THR A 230 -16.96 -4.73 8.69
CA THR A 230 -15.97 -3.86 9.34
C THR A 230 -16.62 -2.71 10.09
N ARG A 231 -17.54 -1.97 9.45
CA ARG A 231 -18.30 -0.90 10.10
C ARG A 231 -19.12 -1.42 11.28
N GLY A 232 -19.71 -2.60 11.14
CA GLY A 232 -20.45 -3.30 12.19
C GLY A 232 -19.58 -3.61 13.41
N VAL A 233 -18.39 -4.18 13.20
CA VAL A 233 -17.43 -4.45 14.28
C VAL A 233 -16.96 -3.16 14.95
N ILE A 234 -16.66 -2.10 14.20
CA ILE A 234 -16.26 -0.81 14.79
C ILE A 234 -17.40 -0.23 15.64
N ALA A 235 -18.64 -0.32 15.16
CA ALA A 235 -19.81 0.19 15.84
C ALA A 235 -20.15 -0.55 17.14
N THR A 236 -19.78 -1.84 17.26
CA THR A 236 -20.10 -2.64 18.45
C THR A 236 -19.03 -2.49 19.53
N ARG A 237 -19.34 -2.82 20.78
CA ARG A 237 -18.43 -2.61 21.92
C ARG A 237 -17.83 -3.93 22.38
N ASP A 238 -16.60 -3.93 22.90
CA ASP A 238 -15.92 -5.12 23.44
C ASP A 238 -16.77 -5.81 24.53
N TYR A 239 -17.12 -7.08 24.33
CA TYR A 239 -18.07 -7.78 25.22
C TYR A 239 -17.45 -8.24 26.55
N ASP A 240 -16.13 -8.37 26.61
CA ASP A 240 -15.44 -9.00 27.74
C ASP A 240 -15.06 -7.99 28.85
N LYS A 241 -15.51 -6.73 28.76
CA LYS A 241 -15.17 -5.64 29.69
C LYS A 241 -16.40 -5.13 30.45
N MET A 242 -16.20 -4.69 31.70
CA MET A 242 -17.24 -4.05 32.51
C MET A 242 -17.83 -2.81 31.83
N PHE A 243 -19.11 -2.53 32.05
CA PHE A 243 -19.91 -1.53 31.32
C PHE A 243 -19.24 -0.16 31.14
N LEU A 244 -18.75 0.47 32.21
CA LEU A 244 -18.12 1.80 32.14
C LEU A 244 -16.79 1.78 31.37
N ARG A 245 -15.97 0.74 31.56
CA ARG A 245 -14.69 0.58 30.85
C ARG A 245 -14.90 0.28 29.37
N ARG A 246 -15.90 -0.56 29.06
CA ARG A 246 -16.38 -0.82 27.70
C ARG A 246 -16.79 0.46 26.97
N TRP A 247 -17.41 1.40 27.69
CA TRP A 247 -17.79 2.70 27.17
C TRP A 247 -16.62 3.64 26.95
N GLY A 248 -15.76 3.78 27.97
CA GLY A 248 -14.57 4.60 27.91
C GLY A 248 -13.60 4.15 26.82
N ASP A 249 -13.28 2.85 26.75
CA ASP A 249 -12.34 2.30 25.76
C ASP A 249 -12.85 2.49 24.32
N TRP A 250 -14.14 2.27 24.08
CA TRP A 250 -14.75 2.41 22.75
C TRP A 250 -14.76 3.88 22.29
N LEU A 251 -15.18 4.81 23.15
CA LEU A 251 -15.13 6.24 22.85
C LEU A 251 -13.69 6.72 22.67
N TYR A 252 -12.77 6.27 23.52
CA TYR A 252 -11.34 6.59 23.42
C TYR A 252 -10.74 6.12 22.09
N ALA A 253 -11.04 4.90 21.66
CA ALA A 253 -10.59 4.37 20.38
C ALA A 253 -11.17 5.18 19.22
N LEU A 254 -12.47 5.49 19.26
CA LEU A 254 -13.15 6.18 18.17
C LEU A 254 -12.75 7.67 18.07
N VAL A 255 -12.88 8.43 19.16
CA VAL A 255 -12.49 9.85 19.22
C VAL A 255 -11.00 10.01 19.02
N GLY A 256 -10.19 9.17 19.67
CA GLY A 256 -8.74 9.19 19.51
C GLY A 256 -8.29 8.92 18.08
N SER A 257 -8.92 7.97 17.38
CA SER A 257 -8.58 7.70 15.96
C SER A 257 -8.83 8.90 15.04
N ILE A 258 -9.76 9.79 15.41
CA ILE A 258 -10.09 10.99 14.65
C ILE A 258 -9.15 12.14 15.03
N LEU A 259 -8.94 12.37 16.34
CA LEU A 259 -8.16 13.51 16.84
C LEU A 259 -6.65 13.33 16.61
N ASP A 260 -6.13 12.11 16.78
CA ASP A 260 -4.71 11.80 16.64
C ASP A 260 -4.31 11.62 15.15
N ASN A 261 -5.24 11.90 14.23
CA ASN A 261 -5.06 11.69 12.80
C ASN A 261 -4.91 13.00 12.02
N ASP A 262 -3.67 13.24 11.61
CA ASP A 262 -3.29 14.41 10.83
C ASP A 262 -3.69 14.33 9.36
N ILE A 263 -4.14 13.17 8.86
CA ILE A 263 -4.64 13.02 7.50
C ILE A 263 -6.09 13.50 7.44
N LYS A 264 -6.34 14.45 6.53
CA LYS A 264 -7.67 14.98 6.27
C LYS A 264 -8.30 14.27 5.07
N PRO A 265 -9.65 14.17 5.03
CA PRO A 265 -10.32 13.62 3.86
C PRO A 265 -9.93 14.40 2.60
N SER A 266 -9.49 13.67 1.59
CA SER A 266 -9.14 14.19 0.27
C SER A 266 -9.84 13.34 -0.79
N VAL A 267 -9.81 13.79 -2.04
CA VAL A 267 -10.21 12.97 -3.20
C VAL A 267 -8.96 12.30 -3.75
N LYS A 268 -9.10 11.08 -4.26
CA LYS A 268 -8.02 10.39 -4.98
C LYS A 268 -7.53 11.25 -6.15
N VAL A 269 -6.23 11.18 -6.44
CA VAL A 269 -5.60 11.91 -7.54
C VAL A 269 -4.91 10.93 -8.48
N GLY A 270 -4.76 11.28 -9.76
CA GLY A 270 -4.11 10.45 -10.77
C GLY A 270 -5.02 10.18 -11.98
N ASP A 271 -4.64 9.21 -12.80
CA ASP A 271 -5.38 8.78 -13.99
C ASP A 271 -6.11 7.47 -13.66
N TYR A 272 -7.34 7.61 -13.17
CA TYR A 272 -8.19 6.49 -12.76
C TYR A 272 -9.64 6.77 -13.12
N ARG A 273 -10.46 5.71 -13.24
CA ARG A 273 -11.89 5.85 -13.44
C ARG A 273 -12.60 6.27 -12.14
N PRO A 274 -13.23 7.46 -12.07
CA PRO A 274 -13.96 7.87 -10.87
C PRO A 274 -15.22 7.01 -10.67
N ASP A 275 -15.68 6.95 -9.42
CA ASP A 275 -16.94 6.26 -9.12
C ASP A 275 -18.13 7.01 -9.73
N THR A 276 -19.06 6.25 -10.29
CA THR A 276 -20.30 6.79 -10.88
C THR A 276 -21.51 6.11 -10.26
N THR A 277 -22.69 6.68 -10.46
CA THR A 277 -23.95 6.07 -9.99
C THR A 277 -24.22 4.72 -10.64
N ALA A 278 -23.66 4.45 -11.82
CA ALA A 278 -23.74 3.15 -12.50
C ALA A 278 -22.64 2.17 -12.06
N GLN A 279 -21.49 2.68 -11.62
CA GLN A 279 -20.32 1.90 -11.22
C GLN A 279 -19.68 2.52 -9.96
N PRO A 280 -20.22 2.24 -8.76
CA PRO A 280 -19.82 2.91 -7.51
C PRO A 280 -18.47 2.46 -6.94
N TYR A 281 -17.74 1.58 -7.63
CA TYR A 281 -16.41 1.06 -7.22
C TYR A 281 -15.39 1.07 -8.36
N SER A 282 -15.65 1.85 -9.42
CA SER A 282 -14.73 1.97 -10.56
C SER A 282 -13.36 2.48 -10.11
N SER A 283 -13.32 3.34 -9.08
CA SER A 283 -12.11 3.92 -8.51
C SER A 283 -11.20 2.93 -7.78
N LEU A 284 -11.67 1.70 -7.55
CA LEU A 284 -10.90 0.60 -6.97
C LEU A 284 -10.23 -0.27 -8.03
N VAL A 285 -10.59 -0.08 -9.30
CA VAL A 285 -10.01 -0.80 -10.45
C VAL A 285 -8.76 -0.04 -10.92
N ALA A 286 -7.89 0.25 -9.96
CA ALA A 286 -6.68 1.05 -10.11
C ALA A 286 -5.63 0.62 -9.08
N TYR A 287 -4.37 0.98 -9.31
CA TYR A 287 -3.28 0.80 -8.36
C TYR A 287 -2.66 2.11 -7.94
N LYS A 288 -2.33 2.21 -6.65
CA LYS A 288 -1.70 3.38 -6.05
C LYS A 288 -0.19 3.33 -6.27
N ALA A 289 0.36 4.36 -6.90
CA ALA A 289 1.79 4.67 -6.82
C ALA A 289 2.11 5.15 -5.41
N ARG A 290 2.99 4.41 -4.73
CA ARG A 290 3.35 4.61 -3.31
C ARG A 290 4.66 5.38 -3.17
N SER A 291 4.93 5.90 -1.98
CA SER A 291 6.27 6.33 -1.58
C SER A 291 7.30 5.25 -1.94
N LEU A 292 8.44 5.66 -2.50
CA LEU A 292 9.56 4.77 -2.77
C LEU A 292 10.61 4.78 -1.65
N ASN A 293 10.28 5.38 -0.51
CA ASN A 293 11.18 5.39 0.62
C ASN A 293 11.51 3.97 1.08
N GLY A 294 12.79 3.63 1.22
CA GLY A 294 13.24 2.29 1.65
C GLY A 294 12.89 1.15 0.68
N ILE A 295 12.49 1.46 -0.56
CA ILE A 295 12.03 0.46 -1.55
C ILE A 295 13.10 -0.61 -1.86
N TRP A 296 14.37 -0.28 -1.67
CA TRP A 296 15.49 -1.20 -1.86
C TRP A 296 15.35 -2.48 -1.00
N ALA A 297 14.68 -2.39 0.16
CA ALA A 297 14.55 -3.47 1.14
C ALA A 297 13.26 -4.30 0.98
N THR A 298 12.46 -4.07 -0.05
CA THR A 298 11.08 -4.59 -0.12
C THR A 298 10.77 -5.39 -1.39
N GLY A 299 11.79 -5.98 -2.01
CA GLY A 299 11.56 -6.95 -3.07
C GLY A 299 10.77 -8.17 -2.57
N PRO A 300 10.19 -8.98 -3.47
CA PRO A 300 9.93 -8.72 -4.87
C PRO A 300 8.92 -7.57 -5.09
N TYR A 301 8.98 -6.96 -6.27
CA TYR A 301 8.28 -5.74 -6.67
C TYR A 301 6.97 -6.01 -7.42
N LEU A 302 6.21 -4.93 -7.63
CA LEU A 302 4.78 -4.91 -7.98
C LEU A 302 3.87 -5.42 -6.86
N HIS A 303 2.56 -5.15 -6.99
CA HIS A 303 1.57 -5.49 -5.95
C HIS A 303 1.48 -7.00 -5.66
N ASN A 304 1.75 -7.83 -6.68
CA ASN A 304 1.75 -9.29 -6.58
C ASN A 304 3.13 -9.88 -6.26
N GLY A 305 4.21 -9.10 -6.31
CA GLY A 305 5.57 -9.60 -6.08
C GLY A 305 6.13 -10.43 -7.24
N SER A 306 5.74 -10.08 -8.47
CA SER A 306 6.07 -10.84 -9.69
C SER A 306 7.39 -10.43 -10.36
N VAL A 307 8.11 -9.45 -9.80
CA VAL A 307 9.38 -8.97 -10.33
C VAL A 307 10.45 -9.03 -9.23
N PRO A 308 11.54 -9.80 -9.37
CA PRO A 308 12.41 -10.09 -8.24
C PRO A 308 13.29 -8.91 -7.78
N THR A 309 13.75 -8.07 -8.72
CA THR A 309 14.69 -6.98 -8.44
C THR A 309 14.22 -5.65 -9.05
N LEU A 310 14.68 -4.51 -8.54
CA LEU A 310 14.40 -3.19 -9.13
C LEU A 310 14.96 -3.10 -10.54
N TYR A 311 16.12 -3.69 -10.80
CA TYR A 311 16.66 -3.74 -12.16
C TYR A 311 15.69 -4.45 -13.10
N ASP A 312 15.13 -5.58 -12.69
CA ASP A 312 14.13 -6.32 -13.49
C ASP A 312 12.86 -5.49 -13.71
N LEU A 313 12.46 -4.66 -12.74
CA LEU A 313 11.31 -3.76 -12.91
C LEU A 313 11.51 -2.77 -14.07
N LEU A 314 12.75 -2.37 -14.34
CA LEU A 314 13.10 -1.47 -15.45
C LEU A 314 13.23 -2.19 -16.80
N LEU A 315 13.14 -3.51 -16.83
CA LEU A 315 13.15 -4.31 -18.05
C LEU A 315 11.72 -4.49 -18.62
N PRO A 316 11.59 -4.70 -19.93
CA PRO A 316 10.31 -5.08 -20.55
C PRO A 316 9.86 -6.48 -20.12
N HIS A 317 8.54 -6.69 -20.07
CA HIS A 317 7.94 -8.02 -20.08
C HIS A 317 8.09 -8.64 -21.48
N LYS A 318 8.51 -9.91 -21.58
CA LYS A 318 8.71 -10.55 -22.88
C LYS A 318 7.39 -10.92 -23.55
N ARG A 319 7.13 -10.33 -24.72
CA ARG A 319 6.00 -10.65 -25.62
C ARG A 319 6.44 -11.65 -26.70
N ALA A 320 5.50 -12.24 -27.42
CA ALA A 320 5.79 -13.28 -28.41
C ALA A 320 6.52 -12.76 -29.65
N ASP A 321 6.26 -11.50 -30.01
CA ASP A 321 6.78 -10.77 -31.17
C ASP A 321 8.01 -9.92 -30.85
N ASP A 322 8.46 -9.93 -29.60
CA ASP A 322 9.57 -9.12 -29.14
C ASP A 322 10.92 -9.56 -29.73
N PRO A 323 11.75 -8.63 -30.22
CA PRO A 323 13.05 -8.96 -30.79
C PRO A 323 14.02 -9.45 -29.71
N THR A 324 14.97 -10.29 -30.10
CA THR A 324 16.04 -10.74 -29.20
C THR A 324 17.20 -9.76 -29.13
N PHE A 325 17.33 -8.86 -30.12
CA PHE A 325 18.39 -7.88 -30.23
C PHE A 325 17.82 -6.47 -30.49
N ASP A 326 18.47 -5.44 -29.96
CA ASP A 326 18.16 -4.04 -30.28
C ASP A 326 18.65 -3.68 -31.71
N PRO A 327 18.27 -2.52 -32.27
CA PRO A 327 18.74 -2.08 -33.59
C PRO A 327 20.27 -1.99 -33.72
N GLU A 328 20.97 -1.85 -32.60
CA GLU A 328 22.43 -1.80 -32.50
C GLU A 328 23.08 -3.21 -32.40
N GLY A 329 22.29 -4.27 -32.31
CA GLY A 329 22.75 -5.67 -32.28
C GLY A 329 23.04 -6.23 -30.88
N ASN A 330 22.70 -5.53 -29.80
CA ASN A 330 22.86 -6.01 -28.43
C ASN A 330 21.66 -6.84 -27.98
N ALA A 331 21.91 -7.89 -27.19
CA ALA A 331 20.83 -8.72 -26.66
C ALA A 331 19.92 -7.92 -25.71
N ILE A 332 18.60 -8.02 -25.89
CA ILE A 332 17.62 -7.35 -25.03
C ILE A 332 17.39 -8.20 -23.78
N GLU A 333 17.56 -7.58 -22.61
CA GLU A 333 17.21 -8.19 -21.31
C GLU A 333 15.70 -8.04 -21.06
N TYR A 334 15.04 -9.13 -20.67
CA TYR A 334 13.61 -9.16 -20.31
C TYR A 334 13.42 -9.57 -18.86
N ARG A 335 12.26 -9.21 -18.28
CA ARG A 335 11.85 -9.69 -16.96
C ARG A 335 11.82 -11.23 -16.91
N PRO A 336 12.31 -11.85 -15.82
CA PRO A 336 12.20 -13.30 -15.65
C PRO A 336 10.73 -13.72 -15.51
N THR A 337 10.36 -14.85 -16.13
CA THR A 337 9.02 -15.46 -16.05
C THR A 337 8.90 -16.49 -14.92
N GLU A 338 10.04 -16.92 -14.38
CA GLU A 338 10.13 -17.78 -13.22
C GLU A 338 11.37 -17.41 -12.38
N PHE A 339 11.25 -17.53 -11.06
CA PHE A 339 12.34 -17.28 -10.13
C PHE A 339 12.02 -17.86 -8.75
N LEU A 340 13.05 -18.13 -7.96
CA LEU A 340 12.87 -18.63 -6.60
C LEU A 340 12.56 -17.47 -5.63
N ILE A 341 11.69 -17.74 -4.66
CA ILE A 341 11.45 -16.87 -3.50
C ILE A 341 11.78 -17.59 -2.19
N GLY A 342 12.10 -16.82 -1.15
CA GLY A 342 12.46 -17.33 0.18
C GLY A 342 13.90 -17.07 0.61
N ALA A 343 14.73 -16.47 -0.25
CA ALA A 343 16.04 -15.99 0.18
C ALA A 343 15.91 -14.86 1.21
N ARG A 344 16.88 -14.81 2.13
CA ARG A 344 17.11 -13.67 3.04
C ARG A 344 18.29 -12.80 2.58
N GLU A 345 19.02 -13.25 1.57
CA GLU A 345 20.16 -12.55 0.97
C GLU A 345 19.64 -11.50 -0.03
N LEU A 346 20.17 -10.28 0.04
CA LEU A 346 19.95 -9.23 -0.93
C LEU A 346 20.97 -9.36 -2.08
N ASP A 347 20.53 -9.15 -3.31
CA ASP A 347 21.38 -8.80 -4.45
C ASP A 347 21.55 -7.26 -4.46
N PRO A 348 22.72 -6.72 -4.05
CA PRO A 348 22.94 -5.28 -3.97
C PRO A 348 23.14 -4.60 -5.33
N VAL A 349 23.38 -5.39 -6.39
CA VAL A 349 23.64 -4.88 -7.74
C VAL A 349 22.32 -4.66 -8.47
N ARG A 350 21.43 -5.66 -8.48
CA ARG A 350 20.11 -5.55 -9.11
C ARG A 350 19.04 -4.98 -8.17
N VAL A 351 19.35 -4.94 -6.87
CA VAL A 351 18.50 -4.45 -5.76
C VAL A 351 17.21 -5.24 -5.63
N GLY A 352 17.27 -6.32 -4.86
CA GLY A 352 16.14 -7.20 -4.55
C GLY A 352 16.64 -8.45 -3.85
N PHE A 353 15.75 -9.37 -3.47
CA PHE A 353 16.21 -10.64 -2.91
C PHE A 353 16.83 -11.52 -4.00
N LYS A 354 17.90 -12.22 -3.64
CA LYS A 354 18.48 -13.26 -4.49
C LYS A 354 17.40 -14.24 -4.90
N SER A 355 17.30 -14.53 -6.19
CA SER A 355 16.17 -15.29 -6.75
C SER A 355 16.59 -16.59 -7.43
N SER A 356 17.85 -17.01 -7.27
CA SER A 356 18.42 -18.23 -7.84
C SER A 356 19.54 -18.80 -6.96
N GLY A 357 19.90 -20.08 -7.20
CA GLY A 357 21.03 -20.73 -6.54
C GLY A 357 20.78 -21.21 -5.11
N TYR A 358 19.52 -21.40 -4.71
CA TYR A 358 19.12 -22.00 -3.43
C TYR A 358 17.88 -22.87 -3.60
N SER A 359 17.45 -23.59 -2.56
CA SER A 359 16.17 -24.31 -2.57
C SER A 359 15.07 -23.40 -2.04
N GLY A 360 14.06 -23.11 -2.86
CA GLY A 360 12.98 -22.18 -2.52
C GLY A 360 11.69 -22.50 -3.28
N PHE A 361 10.66 -21.70 -3.05
CA PHE A 361 9.42 -21.81 -3.82
C PHE A 361 9.64 -21.21 -5.22
N ASN A 362 9.33 -21.97 -6.27
CA ASN A 362 9.41 -21.47 -7.64
C ASN A 362 8.19 -20.62 -7.97
N PHE A 363 8.36 -19.31 -8.06
CA PHE A 363 7.33 -18.36 -8.46
C PHE A 363 7.23 -18.35 -9.98
N GLN A 364 6.01 -18.50 -10.51
CA GLN A 364 5.75 -18.51 -11.95
C GLN A 364 4.75 -17.40 -12.33
N THR A 365 5.12 -16.59 -13.32
CA THR A 365 4.32 -15.42 -13.73
C THR A 365 3.16 -15.78 -14.65
N ALA A 366 3.10 -17.02 -15.15
CA ALA A 366 2.01 -17.52 -15.99
C ALA A 366 0.74 -17.87 -15.18
N ILE A 367 0.83 -17.94 -13.85
CA ILE A 367 -0.31 -18.22 -12.97
C ILE A 367 -1.19 -16.97 -12.87
N ALA A 368 -2.51 -17.13 -12.90
CA ALA A 368 -3.45 -16.02 -12.74
C ALA A 368 -3.21 -15.28 -11.41
N GLY A 369 -3.08 -13.95 -11.45
CA GLY A 369 -2.73 -13.13 -10.30
C GLY A 369 -1.22 -12.86 -10.14
N ASN A 370 -0.37 -13.59 -10.87
CA ASN A 370 1.08 -13.51 -10.78
C ASN A 370 1.74 -12.84 -12.00
N ALA A 371 0.97 -12.21 -12.90
CA ALA A 371 1.55 -11.61 -14.11
C ALA A 371 2.57 -10.52 -13.75
N ASN A 372 3.71 -10.51 -14.45
CA ASN A 372 4.78 -9.52 -14.33
C ASN A 372 4.72 -8.44 -15.43
N THR A 373 3.53 -8.23 -16.01
CA THR A 373 3.27 -7.24 -17.05
C THR A 373 3.11 -5.84 -16.46
N GLY A 374 3.10 -4.83 -17.33
CA GLY A 374 2.78 -3.46 -16.94
C GLY A 374 3.87 -2.73 -16.18
N HIS A 375 3.62 -1.46 -15.89
CA HIS A 375 4.61 -0.55 -15.32
C HIS A 375 5.93 -0.58 -16.13
N GLU A 376 5.82 -0.57 -17.45
CA GLU A 376 6.92 -0.69 -18.42
C GLU A 376 7.40 0.71 -18.89
N TYR A 377 7.38 1.70 -17.99
CA TYR A 377 7.76 3.10 -18.27
C TYR A 377 9.22 3.23 -18.73
N ALA A 378 10.15 2.63 -17.96
CA ALA A 378 11.57 2.61 -18.30
C ALA A 378 11.92 1.75 -19.52
N ALA A 379 10.99 0.88 -19.96
CA ALA A 379 11.13 0.08 -21.17
C ALA A 379 10.49 0.75 -22.40
N GLY A 380 9.95 1.96 -22.26
CA GLY A 380 9.35 2.72 -23.35
C GLY A 380 8.06 2.11 -23.89
N ARG A 381 7.27 1.44 -23.04
CA ARG A 381 6.01 0.77 -23.44
C ARG A 381 4.77 1.29 -22.72
N THR A 382 4.94 1.93 -21.56
CA THR A 382 3.86 2.57 -20.82
C THR A 382 4.00 4.09 -20.96
N PRO A 383 2.99 4.79 -21.49
CA PRO A 383 2.97 6.26 -21.54
C PRO A 383 2.98 6.89 -20.16
N GLN A 384 3.62 8.07 -20.05
CA GLN A 384 3.58 8.87 -18.82
C GLN A 384 2.17 9.41 -18.57
N LEU A 385 1.91 9.87 -17.34
CA LEU A 385 0.62 10.41 -16.95
C LEU A 385 0.22 11.59 -17.86
N GLY A 386 -0.91 11.47 -18.57
CA GLY A 386 -1.40 12.51 -19.48
C GLY A 386 -0.75 12.53 -20.86
N GLU A 387 0.17 11.61 -21.15
CA GLU A 387 0.87 11.50 -22.43
C GLU A 387 0.32 10.34 -23.27
N GLU A 388 0.20 10.53 -24.58
CA GLU A 388 -0.25 9.46 -25.49
C GLU A 388 0.88 8.48 -25.86
N LYS A 389 2.13 8.97 -25.86
CA LYS A 389 3.30 8.21 -26.29
C LYS A 389 4.22 7.91 -25.11
N PRO A 390 4.82 6.70 -25.06
CA PRO A 390 5.85 6.42 -24.08
C PRO A 390 7.13 7.20 -24.35
N LEU A 391 7.88 7.47 -23.27
CA LEU A 391 9.25 7.96 -23.36
C LEU A 391 10.16 6.89 -23.99
N ALA A 392 11.37 7.30 -24.37
CA ALA A 392 12.37 6.37 -24.88
C ALA A 392 12.71 5.28 -23.85
N ALA A 393 12.99 4.06 -24.31
CA ALA A 393 13.47 3.00 -23.44
C ALA A 393 14.85 3.35 -22.87
N LEU A 394 15.04 3.19 -21.56
CA LEU A 394 16.32 3.41 -20.91
C LEU A 394 17.32 2.34 -21.36
N ASN A 395 18.55 2.74 -21.67
CA ASN A 395 19.64 1.80 -21.88
C ASN A 395 20.16 1.24 -20.54
N LYS A 396 21.06 0.26 -20.59
CA LYS A 396 21.60 -0.38 -19.38
C LYS A 396 22.28 0.59 -18.41
N ALA A 397 23.06 1.54 -18.91
CA ALA A 397 23.74 2.53 -18.07
C ALA A 397 22.74 3.44 -17.35
N GLN A 398 21.72 3.91 -18.06
CA GLN A 398 20.64 4.71 -17.49
C GLN A 398 19.85 3.95 -16.42
N ARG A 399 19.57 2.66 -16.63
CA ARG A 399 18.92 1.81 -15.62
C ARG A 399 19.77 1.69 -14.36
N MET A 400 21.09 1.48 -14.51
CA MET A 400 22.00 1.41 -13.36
C MET A 400 22.11 2.75 -12.62
N GLN A 401 22.18 3.88 -13.33
CA GLN A 401 22.14 5.22 -12.75
C GLN A 401 20.88 5.44 -11.92
N LEU A 402 19.72 5.10 -12.49
CA LEU A 402 18.44 5.18 -11.78
C LEU A 402 18.42 4.29 -10.53
N LEU A 403 18.98 3.08 -10.61
CA LEU A 403 19.12 2.19 -9.45
C LEU A 403 19.96 2.79 -8.33
N GLU A 404 21.12 3.39 -8.65
CA GLU A 404 21.96 4.08 -7.68
C GLU A 404 21.21 5.22 -6.99
N PHE A 405 20.37 5.96 -7.73
CA PHE A 405 19.51 6.97 -7.11
C PHE A 405 18.43 6.34 -6.22
N ILE A 406 17.75 5.28 -6.65
CA ILE A 406 16.70 4.63 -5.85
C ILE A 406 17.24 4.06 -4.53
N LYS A 407 18.53 3.64 -4.46
CA LYS A 407 19.17 3.24 -3.20
C LYS A 407 19.20 4.37 -2.15
N THR A 408 19.19 5.63 -2.59
CA THR A 408 19.14 6.79 -1.68
C THR A 408 17.75 7.05 -1.08
N LEU A 409 16.70 6.44 -1.64
CA LEU A 409 15.30 6.71 -1.30
C LEU A 409 14.82 6.01 -0.04
#